data_AF-A0A951W4T0-F1
#
_entry.id   AF-A0A951W4T0-F1
#
_cell.length_a   1.000
_cell.length_b   1.000
_cell.length_c   1.000
_cell.angle_alpha   90.00
_cell.angle_beta   90.00
_cell.angle_gamma   90.00
#
_symmetry.space_group_name_H-M   'P 1'
#
loop_
_entity.id
_entity.type
_entity.pdbx_description
1 polymer ?
#
loop_
_entity_poly.entity_id
_entity_poly.type
_entity_poly.pdbx_seq_one_letter_code
_entity_poly.pdbx_strand_id
1 'polypeptide(L)' 'MKIKYFPDTDTLLVTFNDNPVAETTDLSENALVDLDAHGRLVSLTLEHATRQTDVNDFSFQHAAAPGTA' A
#
# COMPACT_ATOMS: atom_id res chain seq x y z
N MET A 1 -5.03 0.88 -8.52
CA MET A 1 -3.89 0.92 -7.59
C MET A 1 -2.70 1.57 -8.28
N LYS A 2 -1.95 2.39 -7.54
CA LYS A 2 -0.67 2.99 -7.96
C LYS A 2 0.37 2.67 -6.90
N ILE A 3 1.59 2.37 -7.30
CA ILE A 3 2.71 2.13 -6.40
C ILE A 3 3.81 3.11 -6.77
N LYS A 4 4.34 3.82 -5.78
CA LYS A 4 5.39 4.80 -5.97
C LYS A 4 6.45 4.66 -4.89
N TYR A 5 7.68 4.41 -5.32
CA TYR A 5 8.84 4.47 -4.46
C TYR A 5 9.49 5.86 -4.56
N PHE A 6 9.89 6.42 -3.42
CA PHE A 6 10.59 7.68 -3.28
C PHE A 6 12.01 7.39 -2.74
N PRO A 7 13.02 7.33 -3.62
CA PRO A 7 14.38 6.99 -3.22
C PRO A 7 14.98 7.96 -2.20
N ASP A 8 14.64 9.25 -2.31
CA ASP A 8 15.19 10.32 -1.47
C ASP A 8 14.87 10.13 0.03
N THR A 9 13.74 9.47 0.33
CA THR A 9 13.27 9.22 1.71
C THR A 9 13.20 7.74 2.05
N ASP A 10 13.58 6.86 1.13
CA ASP A 10 13.38 5.41 1.21
C ASP A 10 11.94 5.04 1.62
N THR A 11 10.96 5.60 0.90
CA THR A 11 9.53 5.43 1.23
C THR A 11 8.76 4.81 0.07
N LEU A 12 7.94 3.81 0.36
CA LEU A 12 7.02 3.19 -0.60
C LEU A 12 5.58 3.62 -0.28
N LEU A 13 4.91 4.23 -1.24
CA LEU A 13 3.48 4.56 -1.16
C LEU A 13 2.69 3.65 -2.11
N VAL A 14 1.69 2.97 -1.55
CA VAL A 14 0.71 2.19 -2.30
C VAL A 14 -0.64 2.87 -2.16
N THR A 15 -1.20 3.38 -3.25
CA THR A 15 -2.53 3.98 -3.30
C THR A 15 -3.50 3.00 -3.93
N PHE A 16 -4.51 2.56 -3.18
CA PHE A 16 -5.49 1.57 -3.64
C PHE A 16 -6.59 2.22 -4.46
N ASN A 17 -7.12 3.35 -3.99
CA ASN A 17 -8.17 4.16 -4.61
C ASN A 17 -7.98 5.65 -4.28
N ASP A 18 -8.79 6.51 -4.89
CA ASP A 18 -8.70 7.97 -4.74
C ASP A 18 -9.82 8.52 -3.80
N ASN A 19 -10.37 7.71 -2.90
CA ASN A 19 -11.36 8.18 -1.93
C ASN A 19 -10.72 9.19 -0.96
N PRO A 20 -11.49 10.14 -0.41
CA PRO A 20 -10.99 11.04 0.63
C PRO A 20 -10.54 10.27 1.88
N VAL A 21 -9.35 10.58 2.37
CA VAL A 21 -8.84 10.08 3.64
C VAL A 21 -9.62 10.74 4.78
N ALA A 22 -10.19 9.93 5.66
CA ALA A 22 -10.85 10.37 6.88
C ALA A 22 -9.97 10.15 8.12
N GLU A 23 -9.10 9.13 8.09
CA GLU A 23 -8.22 8.76 9.19
C GLU A 23 -6.89 8.24 8.64
N THR A 24 -5.79 8.61 9.30
CA THR A 24 -4.46 8.03 9.12
C THR A 24 -4.05 7.41 10.45
N THR A 25 -3.59 6.15 10.43
CA THR A 25 -3.21 5.43 11.65
C THR A 25 -1.95 4.60 11.44
N ASP A 26 -1.17 4.45 12.51
CA ASP A 26 0.03 3.62 12.53
C ASP A 26 -0.36 2.14 12.48
N LEU A 27 0.12 1.42 11.46
CA LEU A 27 0.10 -0.04 11.43
C LEU A 27 1.31 -0.62 12.18
N SER A 28 2.44 0.09 12.12
CA SER A 28 3.68 -0.20 12.86
C SER A 28 4.54 1.07 12.93
N GLU A 29 5.69 1.01 13.63
CA GLU A 29 6.67 2.10 13.63
C GLU A 29 7.08 2.58 12.23
N ASN A 30 7.06 1.71 11.22
CA ASN A 30 7.51 2.01 9.86
C ASN A 30 6.38 1.96 8.82
N ALA A 31 5.12 1.90 9.25
CA ALA A 31 4.00 1.75 8.31
C ALA A 31 2.74 2.48 8.78
N LEU A 32 2.15 3.25 7.87
CA LEU A 32 0.92 4.01 8.07
C LEU A 32 -0.15 3.53 7.09
N VAL A 33 -1.39 3.47 7.54
CA VAL A 33 -2.55 3.22 6.66
C VAL A 33 -3.52 4.39 6.70
N ASP A 34 -4.01 4.75 5.52
CA ASP A 34 -5.07 5.75 5.37
C ASP A 34 -6.40 5.04 5.12
N LEU A 35 -7.44 5.46 5.85
CA LEU A 35 -8.79 4.91 5.77
C LEU A 35 -9.78 5.98 5.34
N ASP A 36 -10.78 5.59 4.55
CA ASP A 36 -11.92 6.46 4.22
C ASP A 36 -12.95 6.51 5.36
N ALA A 37 -13.99 7.32 5.19
CA ALA A 37 -15.05 7.49 6.20
C ALA A 37 -15.82 6.21 6.55
N HIS A 38 -15.64 5.12 5.78
CA HIS A 38 -16.23 3.81 6.03
C HIS A 38 -15.21 2.80 6.57
N GLY A 39 -14.00 3.23 6.92
CA GLY A 39 -12.91 2.37 7.38
C GLY A 39 -12.28 1.53 6.26
N ARG A 40 -12.48 1.89 4.98
CA ARG A 40 -11.87 1.17 3.86
C ARG A 40 -10.50 1.75 3.54
N LEU A 41 -9.56 0.87 3.20
CA LEU A 41 -8.19 1.23 2.87
C LEU A 41 -8.11 2.15 1.64
N VAL A 42 -7.44 3.29 1.79
CA VAL A 42 -7.14 4.27 0.73
C VAL A 42 -5.68 4.14 0.29
N SER A 43 -4.75 4.17 1.24
CA SER A 43 -3.31 4.04 0.99
C SER A 43 -2.56 3.34 2.12
N LEU A 44 -1.36 2.86 1.79
CA LEU A 44 -0.34 2.36 2.71
C LEU A 44 0.96 3.12 2.43
N THR A 45 1.56 3.71 3.46
CA THR A 45 2.91 4.26 3.42
C THR A 45 3.84 3.34 4.19
N LEU A 46 4.95 2.94 3.59
CA LEU A 46 6.01 2.11 4.16
C LEU A 46 7.31 2.91 4.18
N GLU A 47 7.79 3.23 5.38
CA GLU A 47 9.07 3.89 5.61
C GLU A 47 10.20 2.86 5.71
N HIS A 48 11.43 3.30 5.43
CA HIS A 48 12.60 2.44 5.33
C HIS A 48 12.35 1.23 4.40
N ALA A 49 11.71 1.49 3.25
CA ALA A 49 11.11 0.47 2.41
C ALA A 49 12.12 -0.59 1.95
N THR A 50 13.37 -0.20 1.66
CA THR A 50 14.44 -1.15 1.30
C THR A 50 14.78 -2.16 2.40
N ARG A 51 14.43 -1.89 3.65
CA ARG A 51 14.57 -2.83 4.77
C ARG A 51 13.34 -3.72 4.97
N GLN A 52 12.20 -3.29 4.46
CA GLN A 52 10.91 -3.98 4.62
C GLN A 52 10.60 -4.91 3.44
N THR A 53 11.06 -4.58 2.23
CA THR A 53 10.76 -5.32 1.00
C THR A 53 11.77 -5.03 -0.12
N ASP A 54 11.71 -5.79 -1.22
CA ASP A 54 12.46 -5.46 -2.43
C ASP A 54 11.71 -4.39 -3.22
N VAL A 55 12.19 -3.15 -3.15
CA VAL A 55 11.58 -2.01 -3.85
C VAL A 55 11.82 -2.02 -5.36
N ASN A 56 12.70 -2.90 -5.86
CA ASN A 56 13.05 -2.98 -7.29
C ASN A 56 12.23 -4.03 -8.05
N ASP A 57 11.55 -4.94 -7.35
CA ASP A 57 10.75 -5.99 -7.96
C ASP A 57 9.32 -5.99 -7.42
N PHE A 58 8.35 -6.01 -8.33
CA PHE A 58 6.94 -6.05 -7.98
C PHE A 58 6.20 -6.99 -8.93
N SER A 59 5.37 -7.87 -8.36
CA SER A 59 4.51 -8.77 -9.11
C SER A 59 3.05 -8.58 -8.73
N PHE A 60 2.18 -8.63 -9.73
CA PHE A 60 0.73 -8.67 -9.55
C PHE A 60 0.15 -9.81 -10.37
N GLN A 61 -0.69 -10.62 -9.76
CA GLN A 61 -1.37 -11.72 -10.42
C GLN A 61 -2.86 -11.68 -10.08
N HIS A 62 -3.69 -11.71 -11.11
CA HIS A 62 -5.10 -12.03 -10.93
C HIS A 62 -5.22 -13.56 -10.94
N ALA A 63 -5.18 -14.18 -9.76
CA ALA A 63 -5.46 -15.59 -9.64
C ALA A 63 -6.92 -15.85 -10.02
N ALA A 64 -7.16 -16.73 -10.99
CA ALA A 64 -8.51 -17.19 -11.27
C ALA A 64 -9.07 -17.88 -10.02
N ALA A 65 -10.35 -17.64 -9.71
CA ALA A 65 -11.03 -18.50 -8.75
C ALA A 65 -10.95 -19.96 -9.26
N PRO A 66 -10.61 -20.95 -8.42
CA PRO A 66 -10.68 -22.34 -8.82
C PRO A 66 -12.05 -22.62 -9.43
N GLY A 67 -12.05 -23.12 -10.67
CA GLY A 67 -13.19 -23.04 -11.58
C GLY A 67 -14.49 -23.58 -11.00
N THR A 68 -15.57 -22.84 -11.20
CA THR A 68 -16.90 -23.43 -11.36
C THR A 68 -16.91 -24.11 -12.73
N ALA A 69 -16.54 -25.40 -12.73
CA ALA A 69 -16.84 -26.33 -13.81
C ALA A 69 -18.25 -26.91 -13.60
#